data_AF-A0A2P2J9L9-F1
#
_entry.id   AF-A0A2P2J9L9-F1
#
_cell.length_a   1.000
_cell.length_b   1.000
_cell.length_c   1.000
_cell.angle_alpha   90.00
_cell.angle_beta   90.00
_cell.angle_gamma   90.00
#
_symmetry.space_group_name_H-M   'P 1'
#
loop_
_entity.id
_entity.type
_entity.pdbx_description
1 polymer ?
#
loop_
_entity_poly.entity_id
_entity_poly.type
_entity_poly.pdbx_seq_one_letter_code
_entity_poly.pdbx_strand_id
1 'polypeptide(L)'
;MGLRLRLGLRLGIVALTITLLSTSVLSDLLLSKVDRRVDLTSQIVRITSTLKVENAGFDLVSDVLLAFPELQARKLAYLTATLIEGKGKVKNAGVSLPIEVANPKGMPPALKIYSVSLPMALGQGNSLTLDVLAVYTHTLQPFPEKITQSDIQLVLFQDSAHYLSPYPAKVQSLSIKLPVDRIESYTKLENTKSHGSEIKYGPYENLPPFSYLPIVIHFEFNQPFAVSQDVVREIEISHWGCVQITEHYNIIHAGAKSKGEFSRLDYQARAHIRGASAFRHLVAKLPPSAHSIYYRDEIGNISTSNLWGDTKKVDLFKS
;
A
#
# COMPACT_ATOMS: atom_id res chain seq x y z
N MET A 1 23.18 65.58 -4.25
CA MET A 1 22.11 65.03 -3.39
C MET A 1 21.36 63.97 -4.20
N GLY A 2 21.22 62.74 -3.69
CA GLY A 2 20.38 61.69 -4.30
C GLY A 2 21.12 60.66 -5.17
N LEU A 3 21.85 59.71 -4.59
CA LEU A 3 21.44 58.31 -4.34
C LEU A 3 21.64 57.37 -5.57
N ARG A 4 22.87 56.84 -5.72
CA ARG A 4 23.15 55.66 -6.57
C ARG A 4 22.82 54.40 -5.77
N LEU A 5 21.73 53.72 -6.14
CA LEU A 5 21.39 52.39 -5.62
C LEU A 5 22.41 51.36 -6.14
N ARG A 6 23.27 50.82 -5.27
CA ARG A 6 24.05 49.61 -5.56
C ARG A 6 23.22 48.40 -5.19
N LEU A 7 22.72 47.68 -6.17
CA LEU A 7 22.04 46.41 -6.00
C LEU A 7 23.10 45.32 -5.75
N GLY A 8 23.34 44.99 -4.47
CA GLY A 8 24.23 43.88 -4.09
C GLY A 8 23.51 42.55 -4.27
N LEU A 9 23.89 41.78 -5.29
CA LEU A 9 23.44 40.42 -5.51
C LEU A 9 24.11 39.48 -4.48
N ARG A 10 23.39 39.12 -3.40
CA ARG A 10 23.82 38.05 -2.49
C ARG A 10 23.41 36.70 -3.08
N LEU A 11 24.37 35.99 -3.70
CA LEU A 11 24.22 34.56 -3.97
C LEU A 11 24.22 33.80 -2.63
N GLY A 12 23.05 33.36 -2.18
CA GLY A 12 22.93 32.37 -1.13
C GLY A 12 23.21 30.99 -1.69
N ILE A 13 24.38 30.43 -1.41
CA ILE A 13 24.70 29.03 -1.66
C ILE A 13 23.90 28.20 -0.65
N VAL A 14 22.81 27.56 -1.10
CA VAL A 14 22.12 26.53 -0.31
C VAL A 14 22.96 25.27 -0.42
N ALA A 15 23.84 25.06 0.55
CA ALA A 15 24.56 23.80 0.70
C ALA A 15 23.55 22.71 1.11
N LEU A 16 23.24 21.81 0.18
CA LEU A 16 22.48 20.59 0.46
C LEU A 16 23.37 19.66 1.28
N THR A 17 23.27 19.75 2.60
CA THR A 17 24.00 18.85 3.51
C THR A 17 23.41 17.45 3.41
N ILE A 18 24.11 16.55 2.73
CA ILE A 18 23.87 15.11 2.80
C ILE A 18 24.33 14.65 4.18
N THR A 19 23.41 14.60 5.14
CA THR A 19 23.68 14.01 6.46
C THR A 19 23.66 12.50 6.33
N LEU A 20 24.84 11.87 6.25
CA LEU A 20 24.98 10.44 6.50
C LEU A 20 24.77 10.19 8.00
N LEU A 21 23.60 9.65 8.35
CA LEU A 21 23.35 9.10 9.68
C LEU A 21 24.05 7.74 9.76
N SER A 22 25.25 7.70 10.37
CA SER A 22 25.94 6.45 10.70
C SER A 22 25.37 5.88 12.00
N THR A 23 24.36 5.03 11.88
CA THR A 23 23.80 4.27 13.01
C THR A 23 24.47 2.91 13.11
N SER A 24 24.82 2.47 14.31
CA SER A 24 25.40 1.14 14.56
C SER A 24 24.44 0.05 14.08
N VAL A 25 24.88 -0.77 13.13
CA VAL A 25 24.15 -1.92 12.62
C VAL A 25 24.12 -2.98 13.73
N LEU A 26 22.94 -3.44 14.14
CA LEU A 26 22.77 -4.41 15.23
C LEU A 26 23.13 -5.86 14.85
N SER A 27 23.32 -6.13 13.57
CA SER A 27 23.65 -7.45 13.02
C SER A 27 24.29 -7.30 11.65
N ASP A 28 25.33 -8.07 11.34
CA ASP A 28 26.03 -8.08 10.04
C ASP A 28 25.24 -8.76 8.91
N LEU A 29 23.91 -8.60 8.94
CA LEU A 29 23.04 -9.07 7.87
C LEU A 29 23.21 -8.20 6.62
N LEU A 30 23.11 -8.87 5.47
CA LEU A 30 23.20 -8.26 4.17
C LEU A 30 22.03 -8.73 3.29
N LEU A 31 21.45 -7.81 2.53
CA LEU A 31 20.43 -8.12 1.54
C LEU A 31 21.10 -8.40 0.19
N SER A 32 21.28 -9.67 -0.13
CA SER A 32 21.91 -10.08 -1.39
C SER A 32 21.06 -9.75 -2.62
N LYS A 33 19.73 -9.80 -2.47
CA LYS A 33 18.77 -9.38 -3.48
C LYS A 33 17.49 -8.87 -2.83
N VAL A 34 16.96 -7.77 -3.35
CA VAL A 34 15.64 -7.24 -2.98
C VAL A 34 14.79 -7.06 -4.24
N ASP A 35 13.69 -7.79 -4.34
CA ASP A 35 12.70 -7.56 -5.40
C ASP A 35 11.41 -7.04 -4.77
N ARG A 36 11.09 -5.77 -5.01
CA ARG A 36 9.88 -5.14 -4.48
C ARG A 36 8.85 -4.96 -5.58
N ARG A 37 7.61 -5.38 -5.31
CA ARG A 37 6.46 -5.22 -6.18
C ARG A 37 5.37 -4.43 -5.48
N VAL A 38 4.95 -3.33 -6.06
CA VAL A 38 3.84 -2.49 -5.59
C VAL A 38 2.65 -2.71 -6.51
N ASP A 39 1.51 -3.11 -5.94
CA ASP A 39 0.25 -3.24 -6.65
C ASP A 39 -0.68 -2.07 -6.28
N LEU A 40 -0.96 -1.21 -7.27
CA LEU A 40 -1.83 -0.05 -7.19
C LEU A 40 -3.16 -0.27 -7.92
N THR A 41 -3.51 -1.51 -8.26
CA THR A 41 -4.75 -1.83 -9.01
C THR A 41 -6.03 -1.64 -8.21
N SER A 42 -5.93 -1.41 -6.90
CA SER A 42 -7.05 -1.12 -6.00
C SER A 42 -6.72 0.08 -5.09
N GLN A 43 -7.72 0.62 -4.39
CA GLN A 43 -7.53 1.71 -3.41
C GLN A 43 -6.64 1.29 -2.22
N ILE A 44 -6.48 -0.02 -2.01
CA ILE A 44 -5.59 -0.62 -1.00
C ILE A 44 -4.27 -0.93 -1.69
N VAL A 45 -3.19 -0.32 -1.23
CA VAL A 45 -1.85 -0.52 -1.78
C VAL A 45 -1.24 -1.77 -1.16
N ARG A 46 -0.75 -2.69 -1.99
CA ARG A 46 -0.06 -3.90 -1.54
C ARG A 46 1.38 -3.87 -2.00
N ILE A 47 2.31 -3.98 -1.07
CA ILE A 47 3.74 -4.03 -1.35
C ILE A 47 4.26 -5.40 -0.93
N THR A 48 4.74 -6.17 -1.91
CA THR A 48 5.43 -7.45 -1.67
C THR A 48 6.92 -7.24 -1.88
N SER A 49 7.73 -7.52 -0.86
CA SER A 49 9.19 -7.43 -0.93
C SER A 49 9.78 -8.82 -0.70
N THR A 50 10.41 -9.37 -1.74
CA THR A 50 11.18 -10.61 -1.65
C THR A 50 12.62 -10.26 -1.28
N LEU A 51 13.02 -10.62 -0.06
CA LEU A 51 14.31 -10.29 0.54
C LEU A 51 15.16 -11.56 0.64
N LYS A 52 16.29 -11.60 -0.06
CA LYS A 52 17.29 -12.66 0.12
C LYS A 52 18.34 -12.21 1.13
N VAL A 53 18.13 -12.61 2.39
CA VAL A 53 18.95 -12.23 3.54
C VAL A 53 20.12 -13.19 3.69
N GLU A 54 21.33 -12.66 3.88
CA GLU A 54 22.58 -13.39 4.08
C GLU A 54 23.23 -12.90 5.38
N ASN A 55 23.73 -13.81 6.21
CA ASN A 55 24.51 -13.42 7.39
C ASN A 55 25.99 -13.35 7.02
N ALA A 56 26.55 -12.13 6.99
CA ALA A 56 27.98 -11.93 6.72
C ALA A 56 28.83 -11.92 8.00
N GLY A 57 28.21 -11.84 9.18
CA GLY A 57 28.90 -11.84 10.47
C GLY A 57 29.19 -13.23 11.01
N PHE A 58 29.91 -13.27 12.13
CA PHE A 58 30.25 -14.51 12.83
C PHE A 58 29.14 -14.97 13.78
N ASP A 59 28.35 -14.05 14.31
CA ASP A 59 27.31 -14.34 15.29
C ASP A 59 26.06 -14.94 14.66
N LEU A 60 25.36 -15.76 15.45
CA LEU A 60 24.06 -16.31 15.09
C LEU A 60 22.99 -15.22 15.16
N VAL A 61 22.21 -15.07 14.09
CA VAL A 61 21.14 -14.06 14.02
C VAL A 61 19.77 -14.74 14.04
N SER A 62 18.98 -14.48 15.07
CA SER A 62 17.64 -15.06 15.23
C SER A 62 16.52 -14.18 14.70
N ASP A 63 16.79 -12.90 14.43
CA ASP A 63 15.78 -11.92 14.06
C ASP A 63 16.22 -11.07 12.87
N VAL A 64 15.26 -10.69 12.01
CA VAL A 64 15.49 -9.77 10.88
C VAL A 64 14.64 -8.52 11.07
N LEU A 65 15.27 -7.35 11.01
CA LEU A 65 14.60 -6.07 11.20
C LEU A 65 14.05 -5.50 9.88
N LEU A 66 12.78 -5.11 9.91
CA LEU A 66 12.08 -4.40 8.83
C LEU A 66 11.86 -2.94 9.24
N ALA A 67 12.23 -2.00 8.38
CA ALA A 67 12.10 -0.57 8.65
C ALA A 67 11.06 0.09 7.76
N PHE A 68 10.17 0.88 8.37
CA PHE A 68 9.14 1.64 7.66
C PHE A 68 9.18 3.10 8.11
N PRO A 69 9.04 4.08 7.19
CA PRO A 69 8.82 5.47 7.57
C PRO A 69 7.59 5.59 8.47
N GLU A 70 7.69 6.34 9.56
CA GLU A 70 6.63 6.50 10.57
C GLU A 70 5.28 6.94 9.93
N LEU A 71 5.34 7.83 8.94
CA LEU A 71 4.14 8.29 8.21
C LEU A 71 3.46 7.17 7.40
N GLN A 72 4.23 6.24 6.83
CA GLN A 72 3.70 5.07 6.13
C GLN A 72 3.23 4.01 7.14
N ALA A 73 3.96 3.82 8.23
CA ALA A 73 3.61 2.84 9.27
C ALA A 73 2.26 3.14 9.95
N ARG A 74 1.86 4.42 10.06
CA ARG A 74 0.52 4.81 10.53
C ARG A 74 -0.62 4.38 9.61
N LYS A 75 -0.32 4.11 8.34
CA LYS A 75 -1.26 3.69 7.30
C LYS A 75 -1.18 2.18 7.02
N LEU A 76 -0.31 1.47 7.73
CA LEU A 76 -0.12 0.03 7.59
C LEU A 76 -1.28 -0.70 8.27
N ALA A 77 -2.09 -1.40 7.48
CA ALA A 77 -3.25 -2.15 7.96
C ALA A 77 -2.93 -3.64 8.21
N TYR A 78 -1.94 -4.17 7.50
CA TYR A 78 -1.56 -5.58 7.62
C TYR A 78 -0.09 -5.76 7.23
N LEU A 79 0.63 -6.59 7.97
CA LEU A 79 2.03 -6.93 7.73
C LEU A 79 2.23 -8.42 7.99
N THR A 80 2.83 -9.12 7.03
CA THR A 80 3.27 -10.50 7.20
C THR A 80 4.62 -10.73 6.56
N ALA A 81 5.39 -11.64 7.14
CA ALA A 81 6.64 -12.13 6.62
C ALA A 81 6.52 -13.65 6.53
N THR A 82 6.75 -14.19 5.34
CA THR A 82 6.70 -15.62 5.09
C THR A 82 8.07 -16.12 4.67
N LEU A 83 8.56 -17.16 5.33
CA LEU A 83 9.78 -17.86 4.92
C LEU A 83 9.47 -18.73 3.71
N ILE A 84 10.26 -18.59 2.65
CA ILE A 84 10.15 -19.44 1.46
C ILE A 84 11.13 -20.61 1.61
N GLU A 85 10.60 -21.82 1.77
CA GLU A 85 11.37 -23.06 1.79
C GLU A 85 11.29 -23.76 0.43
N GLY A 86 12.43 -23.82 -0.29
CA GLY A 86 12.55 -24.60 -1.53
C GLY A 86 13.53 -24.00 -2.56
N LYS A 87 14.35 -24.86 -3.20
CA LYS A 87 15.10 -24.53 -4.43
C LYS A 87 14.26 -24.93 -5.64
N GLY A 88 13.79 -23.99 -6.45
CA GLY A 88 13.14 -24.28 -7.75
C GLY A 88 11.82 -23.53 -8.02
N LYS A 89 11.11 -23.94 -9.10
CA LYS A 89 9.84 -23.34 -9.58
C LYS A 89 8.59 -23.76 -8.78
N VAL A 90 8.71 -24.65 -7.79
CA VAL A 90 7.60 -25.09 -6.94
C VAL A 90 7.63 -24.26 -5.67
N LYS A 91 6.82 -23.20 -5.62
CA LYS A 91 6.59 -22.41 -4.41
C LYS A 91 5.70 -23.23 -3.47
N ASN A 92 6.28 -23.92 -2.51
CA ASN A 92 5.50 -24.44 -1.39
C ASN A 92 4.89 -23.27 -0.61
N ALA A 93 3.73 -23.49 0.02
CA ALA A 93 3.12 -22.49 0.89
C ALA A 93 4.10 -22.13 2.00
N GLY A 94 4.64 -20.91 1.98
CA GLY A 94 5.65 -20.45 2.93
C GLY A 94 5.14 -20.41 4.36
N VAL A 95 6.04 -20.57 5.33
CA VAL A 95 5.71 -20.52 6.75
C VAL A 95 5.62 -19.06 7.20
N SER A 96 4.48 -18.64 7.76
CA SER A 96 4.32 -17.30 8.34
C SER A 96 5.16 -17.17 9.61
N LEU A 97 5.94 -16.10 9.69
CA LEU A 97 6.83 -15.81 10.81
C LEU A 97 6.18 -14.81 11.79
N PRO A 98 6.46 -14.93 13.10
CA PRO A 98 6.07 -13.93 14.09
C PRO A 98 6.71 -12.57 13.81
N ILE A 99 5.95 -11.50 14.02
CA ILE A 99 6.41 -10.11 13.85
C ILE A 99 6.05 -9.30 15.09
N GLU A 100 7.05 -8.65 15.68
CA GLU A 100 6.87 -7.80 16.85
C GLU A 100 7.42 -6.40 16.59
N VAL A 101 6.86 -5.38 17.27
CA VAL A 101 7.40 -4.02 17.20
C VAL A 101 8.71 -3.99 18.00
N ALA A 102 9.78 -3.50 17.38
CA ALA A 102 11.09 -3.38 18.01
C ALA A 102 11.50 -1.91 18.14
N ASN A 103 12.25 -1.59 19.19
CA ASN A 103 12.85 -0.27 19.40
C ASN A 103 14.36 -0.40 19.62
N PRO A 104 15.11 -0.73 18.55
CA PRO A 104 16.53 -0.95 18.69
C PRO A 104 17.28 0.36 18.96
N LYS A 105 18.31 0.31 19.81
CA LYS A 105 19.15 1.49 20.10
C LYS A 105 19.85 1.94 18.82
N GLY A 106 19.88 3.26 18.59
CA GLY A 106 20.54 3.85 17.43
C GLY A 106 19.70 3.93 16.16
N MET A 107 18.43 3.48 16.17
CA MET A 107 17.56 3.64 15.00
C MET A 107 17.09 5.10 14.82
N PRO A 108 16.96 5.59 13.57
CA PRO A 108 16.40 6.92 13.32
C PRO A 108 14.97 7.05 13.87
N PRO A 109 14.63 8.14 14.57
CA PRO A 109 13.32 8.30 15.24
C PRO A 109 12.14 8.42 14.26
N ALA A 110 12.41 8.71 12.98
CA ALA A 110 11.40 8.79 11.93
C ALA A 110 11.02 7.42 11.36
N LEU A 111 11.58 6.32 11.88
CA LEU A 111 11.32 4.96 11.43
C LEU A 111 10.64 4.15 12.51
N LYS A 112 9.67 3.35 12.08
CA LYS A 112 9.06 2.30 12.87
C LYS A 112 9.66 0.96 12.47
N ILE A 113 10.17 0.23 13.46
CA ILE A 113 10.90 -1.01 13.23
C ILE A 113 10.06 -2.20 13.69
N TYR A 114 10.05 -3.25 12.88
CA TYR A 114 9.46 -4.52 13.20
C TYR A 114 10.54 -5.60 13.17
N SER A 115 10.53 -6.50 14.14
CA SER A 115 11.42 -7.66 14.21
C SER A 115 10.68 -8.91 13.74
N VAL A 116 11.28 -9.64 12.79
CA VAL A 116 10.77 -10.91 12.29
C VAL A 116 11.61 -12.03 12.89
N SER A 117 10.99 -12.88 13.71
CA SER A 117 11.70 -13.98 14.36
C SER A 117 11.83 -15.18 13.44
N LEU A 118 13.07 -15.65 13.28
CA LEU A 118 13.41 -16.79 12.45
C LEU A 118 13.20 -18.10 13.24
N PRO A 119 12.71 -19.17 12.58
CA PRO A 119 12.50 -20.46 13.24
C PRO A 119 13.83 -21.13 13.61
N MET A 120 14.88 -20.85 12.84
CA MET A 120 16.25 -21.28 13.12
C MET A 120 17.18 -20.09 12.95
N ALA A 121 18.09 -19.91 13.91
CA ALA A 121 19.08 -18.84 13.85
C ALA A 121 19.99 -18.99 12.62
N LEU A 122 20.21 -17.88 11.93
CA LEU A 122 20.99 -17.82 10.71
C LEU A 122 22.49 -17.73 11.08
N GLY A 123 23.24 -18.80 10.84
CA GLY A 123 24.70 -18.81 11.00
C GLY A 123 25.47 -18.12 9.87
N GLN A 124 26.76 -17.89 10.08
CA GLN A 124 27.66 -17.25 9.12
C GLN A 124 27.60 -17.89 7.72
N GLY A 125 27.48 -17.05 6.69
CA GLY A 125 27.44 -17.45 5.28
C GLY A 125 26.13 -18.10 4.84
N ASN A 126 25.21 -18.41 5.76
CA ASN A 126 23.91 -18.94 5.41
C ASN A 126 23.00 -17.84 4.88
N SER A 127 22.07 -18.23 4.01
CA SER A 127 21.07 -17.31 3.45
C SER A 127 19.68 -17.91 3.48
N LEU A 128 18.68 -17.04 3.56
CA LEU A 128 17.27 -17.38 3.51
C LEU A 128 16.51 -16.37 2.65
N THR A 129 15.28 -16.70 2.27
CA THR A 129 14.41 -15.79 1.49
C THR A 129 13.12 -15.52 2.25
N LEU A 130 12.85 -14.23 2.51
CA LEU A 130 11.63 -13.75 3.15
C LEU A 130 10.76 -13.04 2.12
N ASP A 131 9.51 -13.45 2.00
CA ASP A 131 8.48 -12.66 1.33
C ASP A 131 7.74 -11.82 2.37
N VAL A 132 7.91 -10.50 2.30
CA VAL A 132 7.24 -9.54 3.19
C VAL A 132 6.08 -8.90 2.43
N LEU A 133 4.86 -9.06 2.92
CA LEU A 133 3.67 -8.39 2.42
C LEU A 133 3.25 -7.29 3.40
N ALA A 134 3.31 -6.04 2.94
CA ALA A 134 2.77 -4.88 3.64
C ALA A 134 1.55 -4.35 2.88
N VAL A 135 0.44 -4.14 3.59
CA VAL A 135 -0.81 -3.63 3.02
C VAL A 135 -1.14 -2.29 3.66
N TYR A 136 -1.29 -1.28 2.82
CA TYR A 136 -1.55 0.09 3.25
C TYR A 136 -2.92 0.58 2.81
N THR A 137 -3.59 1.28 3.71
CA THR A 137 -4.81 2.03 3.43
C THR A 137 -4.48 3.52 3.34
N HIS A 138 -5.38 4.34 2.77
CA HIS A 138 -5.26 5.81 2.74
C HIS A 138 -3.91 6.36 2.22
N THR A 139 -3.23 5.62 1.35
CA THR A 139 -1.91 6.00 0.80
C THR A 139 -2.05 6.71 -0.54
N LEU A 140 -3.03 6.31 -1.36
CA LEU A 140 -3.36 7.02 -2.59
C LEU A 140 -4.09 8.33 -2.27
N GLN A 141 -3.59 9.44 -2.82
CA GLN A 141 -4.15 10.77 -2.59
C GLN A 141 -4.76 11.32 -3.87
N PRO A 142 -6.06 11.67 -3.89
CA PRO A 142 -6.67 12.31 -5.06
C PRO A 142 -5.98 13.62 -5.41
N PHE A 143 -5.59 13.78 -6.68
CA PHE A 143 -5.00 15.01 -7.18
C PHE A 143 -5.44 15.23 -8.64
N PRO A 144 -6.34 16.18 -8.91
CA PRO A 144 -6.86 17.20 -7.99
C PRO A 144 -7.78 16.63 -6.90
N GLU A 145 -7.86 17.31 -5.75
CA GLU A 145 -8.72 16.91 -4.63
C GLU A 145 -10.22 17.02 -4.93
N LYS A 146 -10.58 17.87 -5.91
CA LYS A 146 -11.96 18.08 -6.33
C LYS A 146 -12.10 17.94 -7.84
N ILE A 147 -13.08 17.16 -8.27
CA ILE A 147 -13.37 16.86 -9.67
C ILE A 147 -14.84 17.12 -9.98
N THR A 148 -15.15 17.55 -11.20
CA THR A 148 -16.53 17.63 -11.66
C THR A 148 -17.09 16.25 -11.99
N GLN A 149 -18.40 16.15 -12.22
CA GLN A 149 -19.07 14.90 -12.56
C GLN A 149 -18.54 14.22 -13.84
N SER A 150 -17.91 14.98 -14.75
CA SER A 150 -17.38 14.47 -16.03
C SER A 150 -15.86 14.28 -16.04
N ASP A 151 -15.19 14.64 -14.95
CA ASP A 151 -13.74 14.55 -14.86
C ASP A 151 -13.30 13.13 -14.50
N ILE A 152 -12.09 12.80 -14.93
CA ILE A 152 -11.40 11.56 -14.58
C ILE A 152 -10.76 11.75 -13.20
N GLN A 153 -10.87 10.74 -12.34
CA GLN A 153 -10.17 10.76 -11.07
C GLN A 153 -8.72 10.34 -11.27
N LEU A 154 -7.80 11.22 -10.88
CA LEU A 154 -6.37 10.97 -10.84
C LEU A 154 -5.90 10.92 -9.38
N VAL A 155 -4.89 10.10 -9.10
CA VAL A 155 -4.33 9.93 -7.75
C VAL A 155 -2.81 9.93 -7.76
N LEU A 156 -2.23 10.38 -6.65
CA LEU A 156 -0.80 10.34 -6.37
C LEU A 156 -0.48 9.14 -5.48
N PHE A 157 0.57 8.43 -5.86
CA PHE A 157 1.27 7.47 -5.01
C PHE A 157 2.69 7.98 -4.77
N GLN A 158 3.11 7.99 -3.50
CA GLN A 158 4.42 8.44 -3.06
C GLN A 158 5.12 7.35 -2.26
N ASP A 159 6.33 7.00 -2.67
CA ASP A 159 7.17 6.02 -1.98
C ASP A 159 8.65 6.31 -2.29
N SER A 160 9.56 5.42 -1.91
CA SER A 160 10.97 5.46 -2.33
C SER A 160 11.23 4.41 -3.41
N ALA A 161 12.05 4.71 -4.42
CA ALA A 161 12.62 3.73 -5.35
C ALA A 161 13.56 2.76 -4.65
N HIS A 162 14.26 3.22 -3.61
CA HIS A 162 15.12 2.38 -2.79
C HIS A 162 14.36 1.68 -1.67
N TYR A 163 14.74 0.43 -1.40
CA TYR A 163 14.24 -0.32 -0.26
C TYR A 163 14.88 0.21 1.02
N LEU A 164 14.05 0.67 1.93
CA LEU A 164 14.51 1.24 3.19
C LEU A 164 14.78 0.11 4.18
N SER A 165 16.06 -0.19 4.43
CA SER A 165 16.48 -1.23 5.36
C SER A 165 17.66 -0.79 6.22
N PRO A 166 17.79 -1.33 7.45
CA PRO A 166 18.99 -1.12 8.26
C PRO A 166 20.22 -1.88 7.74
N TYR A 167 20.01 -2.76 6.76
CA TYR A 167 21.03 -3.58 6.13
C TYR A 167 21.40 -3.02 4.76
N PRO A 168 22.67 -3.16 4.33
CA PRO A 168 23.07 -2.85 2.97
C PRO A 168 22.43 -3.83 1.97
N ALA A 169 22.18 -3.35 0.74
CA ALA A 169 21.62 -4.16 -0.34
C ALA A 169 22.58 -4.27 -1.53
N LYS A 170 22.95 -5.50 -1.92
CA LYS A 170 23.82 -5.75 -3.09
C LYS A 170 23.12 -5.40 -4.40
N VAL A 171 21.88 -5.87 -4.58
CA VAL A 171 21.07 -5.59 -5.77
C VAL A 171 19.61 -5.42 -5.36
N GLN A 172 18.94 -4.41 -5.90
CA GLN A 172 17.50 -4.25 -5.71
C GLN A 172 16.77 -3.86 -7.01
N SER A 173 15.49 -4.24 -7.08
CA SER A 173 14.57 -3.83 -8.14
C SER A 173 13.20 -3.46 -7.58
N LEU A 174 12.52 -2.53 -8.24
CA LEU A 174 11.15 -2.11 -7.89
C LEU A 174 10.26 -2.18 -9.13
N SER A 175 9.16 -2.92 -9.05
CA SER A 175 8.12 -2.99 -10.09
C SER A 175 6.80 -2.47 -9.55
N ILE A 176 6.16 -1.54 -10.24
CA ILE A 176 4.91 -0.89 -9.84
C ILE A 176 3.86 -1.19 -10.90
N LYS A 177 2.78 -1.84 -10.47
CA LYS A 177 1.64 -2.20 -11.32
C LYS A 177 0.50 -1.22 -11.09
N LEU A 178 0.01 -0.64 -12.19
CA LEU A 178 -1.10 0.31 -12.24
C LEU A 178 -2.40 -0.38 -12.68
N PRO A 179 -3.58 0.21 -12.37
CA PRO A 179 -4.87 -0.33 -12.81
C PRO A 179 -5.05 -0.27 -14.32
N VAL A 180 -4.54 0.78 -14.96
CA VAL A 180 -4.65 1.05 -16.39
C VAL A 180 -3.36 1.68 -16.92
N ASP A 181 -3.13 1.58 -18.22
CA ASP A 181 -2.01 2.23 -18.92
C ASP A 181 -2.32 3.70 -19.24
N ARG A 182 -2.63 4.47 -18.19
CA ARG A 182 -2.90 5.91 -18.27
C ARG A 182 -2.20 6.62 -17.12
N ILE A 183 -0.97 7.04 -17.40
CA ILE A 183 -0.08 7.71 -16.46
C ILE A 183 -0.02 9.18 -16.85
N GLU A 184 -0.32 10.06 -15.90
CA GLU A 184 -0.17 11.50 -16.09
C GLU A 184 1.30 11.91 -15.93
N SER A 185 1.95 11.45 -14.86
CA SER A 185 3.38 11.66 -14.64
C SER A 185 3.99 10.62 -13.70
N TYR A 186 5.29 10.43 -13.79
CA TYR A 186 6.06 9.62 -12.85
C TYR A 186 7.49 10.16 -12.76
N THR A 187 8.12 9.99 -11.59
CA THR A 187 9.54 10.36 -11.40
C THR A 187 10.42 9.54 -12.34
N LYS A 188 11.23 10.19 -13.19
CA LYS A 188 12.20 9.51 -14.05
C LYS A 188 13.55 9.49 -13.35
N LEU A 189 14.00 8.30 -12.97
CA LEU A 189 15.32 8.03 -12.39
C LEU A 189 16.19 7.28 -13.40
N GLU A 190 17.47 7.11 -13.08
CA GLU A 190 18.35 6.20 -13.82
C GLU A 190 17.76 4.78 -13.84
N ASN A 191 17.88 4.09 -14.98
CA ASN A 191 17.32 2.75 -15.19
C ASN A 191 15.79 2.62 -15.02
N THR A 192 15.03 3.70 -15.24
CA THR A 192 13.56 3.62 -15.24
C THR A 192 13.05 3.07 -16.57
N LYS A 193 12.17 2.05 -16.52
CA LYS A 193 11.47 1.48 -17.69
C LYS A 193 9.97 1.49 -17.46
N SER A 194 9.19 2.02 -18.40
CA SER A 194 7.73 1.96 -18.38
C SER A 194 7.24 1.16 -19.57
N HIS A 195 6.38 0.17 -19.34
CA HIS A 195 5.75 -0.61 -20.39
C HIS A 195 4.32 -0.95 -20.01
N GLY A 196 3.35 -0.41 -20.75
CA GLY A 196 1.95 -0.54 -20.42
C GLY A 196 1.66 -0.02 -19.01
N SER A 197 0.80 -0.73 -18.27
CA SER A 197 0.45 -0.42 -16.89
C SER A 197 1.52 -0.83 -15.86
N GLU A 198 2.80 -0.96 -16.23
CA GLU A 198 3.89 -1.32 -15.32
C GLU A 198 5.08 -0.36 -15.44
N ILE A 199 5.57 0.14 -14.30
CA ILE A 199 6.78 0.97 -14.19
C ILE A 199 7.82 0.20 -13.38
N LYS A 200 9.06 0.13 -13.88
CA LYS A 200 10.19 -0.53 -13.22
C LYS A 200 11.29 0.49 -12.93
N TYR A 201 11.80 0.46 -11.71
CA TYR A 201 12.95 1.23 -11.26
C TYR A 201 14.10 0.28 -10.92
N GLY A 202 15.31 0.66 -11.30
CA GLY A 202 16.50 -0.17 -11.17
C GLY A 202 16.68 -1.18 -12.31
N PRO A 203 17.61 -2.13 -12.19
CA PRO A 203 18.29 -2.51 -10.95
C PRO A 203 19.23 -1.42 -10.42
N TYR A 204 19.34 -1.35 -9.10
CA TYR A 204 20.34 -0.55 -8.38
C TYR A 204 21.27 -1.49 -7.62
N GLU A 205 22.56 -1.15 -7.56
CA GLU A 205 23.59 -2.00 -6.99
C GLU A 205 24.28 -1.32 -5.80
N ASN A 206 24.74 -2.13 -4.84
CA ASN A 206 25.58 -1.75 -3.70
C ASN A 206 25.09 -0.52 -2.93
N LEU A 207 23.85 -0.60 -2.44
CA LEU A 207 23.23 0.49 -1.69
C LEU A 207 23.56 0.42 -0.21
N PRO A 208 23.88 1.57 0.41
CA PRO A 208 24.15 1.64 1.83
C PRO A 208 22.87 1.41 2.65
N PRO A 209 23.02 1.09 3.95
CA PRO A 209 21.91 1.12 4.90
C PRO A 209 21.12 2.42 4.85
N PHE A 210 19.81 2.33 5.09
CA PHE A 210 18.88 3.45 5.15
C PHE A 210 18.84 4.33 3.89
N SER A 211 19.21 3.79 2.73
CA SER A 211 19.09 4.52 1.48
C SER A 211 17.62 4.83 1.15
N TYR A 212 17.35 6.06 0.71
CA TYR A 212 16.00 6.54 0.40
C TYR A 212 16.06 7.44 -0.84
N LEU A 213 15.24 7.13 -1.85
CA LEU A 213 15.19 7.87 -3.10
C LEU A 213 13.73 8.11 -3.50
N PRO A 214 13.15 9.28 -3.21
CA PRO A 214 11.71 9.51 -3.33
C PRO A 214 11.22 9.43 -4.79
N ILE A 215 10.07 8.80 -4.98
CA ILE A 215 9.34 8.72 -6.24
C ILE A 215 7.88 9.13 -6.05
N VAL A 216 7.31 9.72 -7.09
CA VAL A 216 5.91 10.11 -7.17
C VAL A 216 5.35 9.59 -8.48
N ILE A 217 4.16 9.01 -8.43
CA ILE A 217 3.42 8.53 -9.60
C ILE A 217 2.02 9.12 -9.56
N HIS A 218 1.62 9.74 -10.66
CA HIS A 218 0.33 10.36 -10.88
C HIS A 218 -0.38 9.63 -12.03
N PHE A 219 -1.53 9.03 -11.76
CA PHE A 219 -2.17 8.12 -12.72
C PHE A 219 -3.69 8.10 -12.56
N GLU A 220 -4.37 7.61 -13.60
CA GLU A 220 -5.83 7.44 -13.60
C GLU A 220 -6.26 6.32 -12.65
N PHE A 221 -7.18 6.65 -11.75
CA PHE A 221 -7.81 5.70 -10.85
C PHE A 221 -9.29 6.03 -10.68
N ASN A 222 -10.11 5.42 -11.54
CA ASN A 222 -11.56 5.63 -11.58
C ASN A 222 -12.35 4.61 -10.74
N GLN A 223 -11.72 3.73 -9.95
CA GLN A 223 -12.48 2.90 -9.03
C GLN A 223 -12.93 3.73 -7.80
N PRO A 224 -14.13 3.43 -7.25
CA PRO A 224 -14.63 4.16 -6.10
C PRO A 224 -13.80 3.87 -4.84
N PHE A 225 -13.55 4.93 -4.07
CA PHE A 225 -12.82 4.84 -2.81
C PHE A 225 -13.79 4.51 -1.66
N ALA A 226 -14.20 3.24 -1.56
CA ALA A 226 -15.09 2.74 -0.51
C ALA A 226 -14.36 2.67 0.84
N VAL A 227 -14.70 3.57 1.76
CA VAL A 227 -14.16 3.54 3.13
C VAL A 227 -15.32 3.43 4.11
N SER A 228 -15.33 2.37 4.91
CA SER A 228 -16.21 2.31 6.08
C SER A 228 -15.56 3.10 7.21
N GLN A 229 -16.19 4.18 7.64
CA GLN A 229 -15.77 4.92 8.84
C GLN A 229 -16.02 4.06 10.08
N ASP A 230 -17.22 3.48 10.14
CA ASP A 230 -17.67 2.66 11.25
C ASP A 230 -18.34 1.39 10.70
N VAL A 231 -18.12 0.27 11.39
CA VAL A 231 -18.83 -0.99 11.17
C VAL A 231 -19.21 -1.55 12.53
N VAL A 232 -20.50 -1.72 12.77
CA VAL A 232 -21.02 -2.42 13.95
C VAL A 232 -21.57 -3.75 13.48
N ARG A 233 -21.02 -4.86 13.98
CA ARG A 233 -21.52 -6.20 13.73
C ARG A 233 -22.09 -6.77 15.02
N GLU A 234 -23.39 -7.05 15.00
CA GLU A 234 -24.11 -7.72 16.08
C GLU A 234 -24.29 -9.19 15.71
N ILE A 235 -23.97 -10.09 16.64
CA ILE A 235 -24.11 -11.53 16.47
C ILE A 235 -25.00 -12.03 17.61
N GLU A 236 -26.24 -12.35 17.28
CA GLU A 236 -27.21 -12.92 18.22
C GLU A 236 -27.21 -14.45 18.08
N ILE A 237 -26.97 -15.14 19.20
CA ILE A 237 -26.93 -16.60 19.24
C ILE A 237 -28.15 -17.11 20.00
N SER A 238 -29.04 -17.79 19.31
CA SER A 238 -30.19 -18.47 19.91
C SER A 238 -29.96 -19.97 19.94
N HIS A 239 -29.92 -20.53 21.15
CA HIS A 239 -29.87 -21.99 21.38
C HIS A 239 -31.13 -22.70 20.87
N TRP A 240 -32.19 -21.95 20.56
CA TRP A 240 -33.43 -22.48 20.03
C TRP A 240 -33.47 -22.56 18.48
N GLY A 241 -32.42 -22.11 17.77
CA GLY A 241 -32.28 -22.54 16.37
C GLY A 241 -31.55 -21.66 15.36
N CYS A 242 -31.01 -20.48 15.71
CA CYS A 242 -30.25 -19.70 14.72
C CYS A 242 -29.18 -18.77 15.30
N VAL A 243 -28.22 -18.44 14.45
CA VAL A 243 -27.28 -17.34 14.65
C VAL A 243 -27.69 -16.23 13.69
N GLN A 244 -28.06 -15.08 14.22
CA GLN A 244 -28.41 -13.91 13.42
C GLN A 244 -27.25 -12.92 13.44
N ILE A 245 -26.89 -12.42 12.26
CA ILE A 245 -25.83 -11.42 12.10
C ILE A 245 -26.46 -10.16 11.51
N THR A 246 -26.29 -9.04 12.19
CA THR A 246 -26.71 -7.71 11.72
C THR A 246 -25.47 -6.83 11.60
N GLU A 247 -25.31 -6.16 10.46
CA GLU A 247 -24.18 -5.24 10.23
C GLU A 247 -24.67 -3.84 9.87
N HIS A 248 -24.18 -2.85 10.61
CA HIS A 248 -24.42 -1.44 10.35
C HIS A 248 -23.15 -0.81 9.78
N TYR A 249 -23.24 -0.30 8.55
CA TYR A 249 -22.12 0.26 7.81
C TYR A 249 -22.30 1.76 7.61
N ASN A 250 -21.35 2.56 8.12
CA ASN A 250 -21.21 3.96 7.74
C ASN A 250 -20.11 4.09 6.68
N ILE A 251 -20.50 4.21 5.39
CA ILE A 251 -19.58 4.20 4.25
C ILE A 251 -19.51 5.58 3.62
N ILE A 252 -18.29 6.06 3.42
CA ILE A 252 -17.99 7.30 2.69
C ILE A 252 -17.23 7.01 1.40
N HIS A 253 -17.31 7.95 0.46
CA HIS A 253 -16.39 8.01 -0.68
C HIS A 253 -15.17 8.86 -0.30
N ALA A 254 -14.00 8.24 -0.20
CA ALA A 254 -12.76 8.90 0.22
C ALA A 254 -11.87 9.35 -0.96
N GLY A 255 -12.41 9.36 -2.17
CA GLY A 255 -11.70 9.80 -3.38
C GLY A 255 -11.81 11.30 -3.58
N ALA A 256 -11.69 11.74 -4.83
CA ALA A 256 -11.82 13.16 -5.14
C ALA A 256 -13.25 13.65 -4.85
N LYS A 257 -13.37 14.80 -4.19
CA LYS A 257 -14.67 15.40 -3.85
C LYS A 257 -15.35 15.95 -5.11
N SER A 258 -16.67 15.96 -5.12
CA SER A 258 -17.41 16.61 -6.22
C SER A 258 -17.20 18.12 -6.20
N LYS A 259 -16.98 18.70 -7.39
CA LYS A 259 -16.90 20.14 -7.66
C LYS A 259 -18.04 20.55 -8.58
N GLY A 260 -18.78 21.58 -8.18
CA GLY A 260 -19.93 22.08 -8.94
C GLY A 260 -21.21 21.30 -8.63
N GLU A 261 -22.20 21.46 -9.49
CA GLU A 261 -23.52 20.87 -9.32
C GLU A 261 -23.59 19.45 -9.88
N PHE A 262 -24.45 18.62 -9.29
CA PHE A 262 -24.79 17.32 -9.84
C PHE A 262 -25.95 17.46 -10.83
N SER A 263 -25.72 17.07 -12.08
CA SER A 263 -26.75 17.05 -13.12
C SER A 263 -27.17 15.61 -13.38
N ARG A 264 -28.42 15.28 -13.00
CA ARG A 264 -29.01 13.97 -13.29
C ARG A 264 -29.11 13.73 -14.80
N LEU A 265 -29.43 14.78 -15.57
CA LEU A 265 -29.50 14.71 -17.03
C LEU A 265 -28.14 14.26 -17.60
N ASP A 266 -27.05 14.91 -17.19
CA ASP A 266 -25.72 14.54 -17.65
C ASP A 266 -25.29 13.15 -17.17
N TYR A 267 -25.68 12.78 -15.94
CA TYR A 267 -25.41 11.45 -15.39
C TYR A 267 -26.07 10.35 -16.21
N GLN A 268 -27.30 10.58 -16.68
CA GLN A 268 -28.08 9.62 -17.44
C GLN A 268 -27.71 9.63 -18.93
N ALA A 269 -27.50 10.80 -19.52
CA ALA A 269 -27.22 10.95 -20.95
C ALA A 269 -25.80 10.51 -21.35
N ARG A 270 -24.81 10.63 -20.47
CA ARG A 270 -23.39 10.36 -20.80
C ARG A 270 -22.87 9.09 -20.13
N ALA A 271 -23.34 7.92 -20.57
CA ALA A 271 -23.03 6.63 -19.95
C ALA A 271 -21.52 6.32 -19.77
N HIS A 272 -20.66 6.83 -20.66
CA HIS A 272 -19.22 6.56 -20.66
C HIS A 272 -18.39 7.48 -19.75
N ILE A 273 -18.89 8.69 -19.45
CA ILE A 273 -18.14 9.73 -18.70
C ILE A 273 -18.83 10.02 -17.34
N ARG A 274 -20.05 9.50 -17.13
CA ARG A 274 -20.81 9.68 -15.88
C ARG A 274 -20.05 9.16 -14.66
N GLY A 275 -19.69 10.06 -13.75
CA GLY A 275 -19.26 9.76 -12.38
C GLY A 275 -18.45 8.48 -12.28
N ALA A 276 -17.37 8.38 -13.07
CA ALA A 276 -16.64 7.13 -13.25
C ALA A 276 -16.14 6.59 -11.90
N SER A 277 -15.71 7.49 -11.03
CA SER A 277 -15.27 7.22 -9.67
C SER A 277 -16.40 7.03 -8.66
N ALA A 278 -17.67 7.29 -8.98
CA ALA A 278 -18.77 7.23 -8.01
C ALA A 278 -19.13 5.79 -7.60
N PHE A 279 -19.74 5.61 -6.42
CA PHE A 279 -20.36 4.34 -6.08
C PHE A 279 -21.52 4.07 -7.03
N ARG A 280 -21.48 2.92 -7.68
CA ARG A 280 -22.59 2.42 -8.51
C ARG A 280 -23.29 1.24 -7.87
N HIS A 281 -22.52 0.42 -7.16
CA HIS A 281 -23.05 -0.70 -6.43
C HIS A 281 -22.08 -1.11 -5.33
N LEU A 282 -22.62 -1.78 -4.32
CA LEU A 282 -21.85 -2.49 -3.31
C LEU A 282 -22.26 -3.96 -3.35
N VAL A 283 -21.30 -4.85 -3.14
CA VAL A 283 -21.53 -6.29 -3.10
C VAL A 283 -21.11 -6.82 -1.75
N ALA A 284 -22.08 -7.30 -0.97
CA ALA A 284 -21.81 -8.03 0.25
C ALA A 284 -21.72 -9.53 -0.08
N LYS A 285 -20.62 -10.17 0.32
CA LYS A 285 -20.45 -11.63 0.18
C LYS A 285 -20.86 -12.29 1.48
N LEU A 286 -21.92 -13.08 1.41
CA LEU A 286 -22.54 -13.79 2.50
C LEU A 286 -22.21 -15.29 2.41
N PRO A 287 -22.18 -15.99 3.57
CA PRO A 287 -22.01 -17.44 3.58
C PRO A 287 -23.15 -18.14 2.81
N PRO A 288 -22.91 -19.33 2.23
CA PRO A 288 -23.90 -20.06 1.43
C PRO A 288 -25.20 -20.37 2.18
N SER A 289 -25.14 -20.49 3.52
CA SER A 289 -26.27 -20.78 4.39
C SER A 289 -27.07 -19.53 4.83
N ALA A 290 -26.71 -18.35 4.31
CA ALA A 290 -27.42 -17.13 4.63
C ALA A 290 -28.86 -17.19 4.09
N HIS A 291 -29.82 -16.85 4.95
CA HIS A 291 -31.25 -16.83 4.65
C HIS A 291 -31.89 -15.65 5.40
N SER A 292 -33.15 -15.32 5.09
CA SER A 292 -33.89 -14.22 5.74
C SER A 292 -33.16 -12.87 5.67
N ILE A 293 -32.57 -12.59 4.51
CA ILE A 293 -31.73 -11.41 4.29
C ILE A 293 -32.63 -10.17 4.15
N TYR A 294 -32.30 -9.12 4.90
CA TYR A 294 -32.93 -7.81 4.78
C TYR A 294 -31.85 -6.73 4.57
N TYR A 295 -32.23 -5.67 3.86
CA TYR A 295 -31.36 -4.52 3.63
C TYR A 295 -32.16 -3.23 3.84
N ARG A 296 -31.72 -2.42 4.81
CA ARG A 296 -32.44 -1.24 5.29
C ARG A 296 -31.47 -0.08 5.52
N ASP A 297 -32.00 1.13 5.41
CA ASP A 297 -31.36 2.34 5.96
C ASP A 297 -32.10 2.79 7.23
N GLU A 298 -31.75 3.98 7.74
CA GLU A 298 -32.36 4.57 8.92
C GLU A 298 -33.85 4.91 8.74
N ILE A 299 -34.31 5.08 7.50
CA ILE A 299 -35.67 5.51 7.18
C ILE A 299 -36.57 4.38 6.66
N GLY A 300 -36.01 3.22 6.32
CA GLY A 300 -36.78 2.04 5.98
C GLY A 300 -36.07 1.05 5.06
N ASN A 301 -36.89 0.31 4.31
CA ASN A 301 -36.42 -0.75 3.44
C ASN A 301 -35.90 -0.21 2.11
N ILE A 302 -34.74 -0.69 1.66
CA ILE A 302 -34.20 -0.37 0.35
C ILE A 302 -34.54 -1.52 -0.61
N SER A 303 -35.39 -1.25 -1.59
CA SER A 303 -35.80 -2.25 -2.59
C SER A 303 -34.82 -2.42 -3.75
N THR A 304 -33.84 -1.52 -3.91
CA THR A 304 -32.80 -1.56 -4.95
C THR A 304 -31.65 -2.51 -4.58
N SER A 305 -32.01 -3.74 -4.20
CA SER A 305 -31.07 -4.82 -3.89
C SER A 305 -31.41 -6.10 -4.65
N ASN A 306 -30.41 -6.85 -5.07
CA ASN A 306 -30.57 -8.12 -5.78
C ASN A 306 -29.73 -9.21 -5.10
N LEU A 307 -30.34 -10.36 -4.82
CA LEU A 307 -29.68 -11.49 -4.17
C LEU A 307 -29.35 -12.57 -5.20
N TRP A 308 -28.08 -12.97 -5.26
CA TRP A 308 -27.63 -14.06 -6.14
C TRP A 308 -26.93 -15.14 -5.31
N GLY A 309 -27.40 -16.39 -5.40
CA GLY A 309 -26.85 -17.50 -4.63
C GLY A 309 -26.32 -18.62 -5.53
N ASP A 310 -25.22 -19.23 -5.12
CA ASP A 310 -24.73 -20.53 -5.58
C ASP A 310 -24.35 -21.37 -4.34
N THR A 311 -24.20 -22.68 -4.52
CA THR A 311 -23.77 -23.67 -3.52
C THR A 311 -22.55 -23.25 -2.69
N LYS A 312 -21.71 -22.33 -3.19
CA LYS A 312 -20.48 -21.85 -2.53
C LYS A 312 -20.56 -20.44 -1.94
N LYS A 313 -21.58 -19.64 -2.26
CA LYS A 313 -21.70 -18.25 -1.79
C LYS A 313 -23.06 -17.64 -2.06
N VAL A 314 -23.42 -16.63 -1.27
CA VAL A 314 -24.57 -15.75 -1.54
C VAL A 314 -24.04 -14.32 -1.67
N ASP A 315 -24.30 -13.66 -2.79
CA ASP A 315 -23.89 -12.28 -3.07
C ASP A 315 -25.14 -11.37 -3.03
N LEU A 316 -25.12 -10.34 -2.19
CA LEU A 316 -26.14 -9.27 -2.19
C LEU A 316 -25.58 -8.06 -2.93
N PHE A 317 -26.17 -7.76 -4.09
CA PHE A 317 -25.88 -6.60 -4.91
C PHE A 317 -26.80 -5.43 -4.52
N LYS A 318 -26.23 -4.27 -4.23
CA LYS A 318 -26.97 -3.01 -4.11
C LYS A 318 -26.76 -2.19 -5.36
N SER A 319 -27.80 -1.79 -6.09
CA SER A 319 -27.71 -0.88 -7.24
C SER A 319 -27.92 0.59 -6.86
#